data_AF-A0A6G1J633-F1
#
_entry.id   AF-A0A6G1J633-F1
#
_cell.length_a   1.000
_cell.length_b   1.000
_cell.length_c   1.000
_cell.angle_alpha   90.00
_cell.angle_beta   90.00
_cell.angle_gamma   90.00
#
_symmetry.space_group_name_H-M   'P 1'
#
loop_
_entity.id
_entity.type
_entity.pdbx_description
1 polymer ?
#
loop_
_entity_poly.entity_id
_entity_poly.type
_entity_poly.pdbx_seq_one_letter_code
_entity_poly.pdbx_strand_id
1 'polypeptide(L)'
;EDVTTINYTLTWTYLENPSNTTFAGIQQIDLCRCPQQSPHTSSSPTEDHIYTRYKCAGPDITFKGGKEDLWVLSPAYIESGQINFLRPAERWEVEGRPCGNVLSTCRAVYEEALPILYRGRNFLFLTGPCPRGRYQAYATQTFLERLNPLARSHVTAVSLIAQSYEEDCSVNDVGRAYADLVRYLGQSVPGFTTLCLNVWDERLVGAARECRRILETGAIEICLVRDPRGGMAVTCGDVEGFLEALEGGDV
;
A
#
# COMPACT_ATOMS: atom_id res chain seq x y z
N GLU A 1 -7.22 -0.18 16.40
CA GLU A 1 -6.37 1.01 16.15
C GLU A 1 -7.11 1.97 15.23
N ASP A 2 -6.81 3.27 15.31
CA ASP A 2 -7.36 4.27 14.39
C ASP A 2 -6.59 4.24 13.05
N VAL A 3 -7.23 3.73 12.01
CA VAL A 3 -6.62 3.58 10.68
C VAL A 3 -6.74 4.90 9.92
N THR A 4 -5.61 5.52 9.61
CA THR A 4 -5.57 6.74 8.79
C THR A 4 -5.53 6.37 7.31
N THR A 5 -6.65 6.57 6.61
CA THR A 5 -6.76 6.29 5.18
C THR A 5 -6.19 7.42 4.32
N ILE A 6 -5.35 7.07 3.34
CA ILE A 6 -4.81 7.97 2.32
C ILE A 6 -5.25 7.45 0.95
N ASN A 7 -6.00 8.26 0.20
CA ASN A 7 -6.36 7.89 -1.16
C ASN A 7 -5.29 8.28 -2.18
N TYR A 8 -5.11 7.45 -3.18
CA TYR A 8 -4.26 7.72 -4.31
C TYR A 8 -4.92 7.32 -5.63
N THR A 9 -4.34 7.80 -6.73
CA THR A 9 -4.75 7.50 -8.11
C THR A 9 -3.52 7.07 -8.89
N LEU A 10 -3.74 6.25 -9.92
CA LEU A 10 -2.71 5.69 -10.78
C LEU A 10 -2.88 6.25 -12.19
N THR A 11 -1.81 6.81 -12.74
CA THR A 11 -1.78 7.32 -14.12
C THR A 11 -0.73 6.56 -14.92
N TRP A 12 -1.12 5.98 -16.05
CA TRP A 12 -0.25 5.14 -16.87
C TRP A 12 0.28 5.91 -18.07
N THR A 13 1.33 6.69 -17.83
CA THR A 13 1.84 7.69 -18.78
C THR A 13 2.35 7.10 -20.10
N TYR A 14 2.79 5.84 -20.09
CA TYR A 14 3.42 5.19 -21.24
C TYR A 14 2.54 4.15 -21.93
N LEU A 15 1.30 3.94 -21.48
CA LEU A 15 0.37 3.02 -22.13
C LEU A 15 -0.47 3.77 -23.17
N GLU A 16 -0.77 3.11 -24.28
CA GLU A 16 -1.55 3.71 -25.36
C GLU A 16 -3.02 3.89 -24.96
N ASN A 17 -3.64 2.89 -24.34
CA ASN A 17 -5.06 2.92 -23.99
C ASN A 17 -5.32 2.50 -22.52
N PRO A 18 -4.82 3.26 -21.53
CA PRO A 18 -5.06 2.95 -20.13
C PRO A 18 -6.51 3.23 -19.74
N SER A 19 -7.18 2.22 -19.21
CA SER A 19 -8.57 2.22 -18.77
C SER A 19 -8.70 1.44 -17.47
N ASN A 20 -9.86 1.54 -16.82
CA ASN A 20 -10.17 0.73 -15.63
C ASN A 20 -10.26 -0.77 -15.89
N THR A 21 -10.26 -1.17 -17.17
CA THR A 21 -10.33 -2.58 -17.60
C THR A 21 -9.12 -2.98 -18.44
N THR A 22 -8.10 -2.13 -18.57
CA THR A 22 -6.85 -2.42 -19.33
C THR A 22 -6.11 -3.62 -18.76
N PHE A 23 -6.48 -4.01 -17.55
CA PHE A 23 -5.90 -5.09 -16.82
C PHE A 23 -7.00 -6.01 -16.25
N ALA A 24 -8.20 -6.03 -16.81
CA ALA A 24 -9.22 -6.99 -16.38
C ALA A 24 -9.04 -8.31 -17.14
N GLY A 25 -8.03 -9.13 -16.81
CA GLY A 25 -7.89 -10.49 -17.38
C GLY A 25 -6.47 -11.08 -17.44
N ILE A 26 -6.38 -12.38 -17.76
CA ILE A 26 -5.11 -13.17 -17.79
C ILE A 26 -4.23 -12.83 -19.02
N GLN A 27 -4.81 -12.27 -20.07
CA GLN A 27 -4.09 -11.89 -21.30
C GLN A 27 -4.56 -10.52 -21.76
N GLN A 28 -3.84 -9.46 -21.38
CA GLN A 28 -4.00 -8.16 -22.02
C GLN A 28 -2.62 -7.60 -22.41
N ILE A 29 -2.53 -7.26 -23.69
CA ILE A 29 -1.37 -6.76 -24.39
C ILE A 29 -1.69 -5.30 -24.69
N ASP A 30 -1.45 -4.39 -23.73
CA ASP A 30 -1.46 -2.96 -24.05
C ASP A 30 -0.07 -2.57 -24.56
N LEU A 31 -0.05 -1.69 -25.56
CA LEU A 31 1.19 -1.20 -26.13
C LEU A 31 1.78 -0.15 -25.18
N CYS A 32 3.02 -0.38 -24.82
CA CYS A 32 3.81 0.49 -23.98
C CYS A 32 4.89 1.17 -24.81
N ARG A 33 5.07 2.46 -24.57
CA ARG A 33 6.15 3.29 -25.14
C ARG A 33 7.14 3.74 -24.07
N CYS A 34 7.22 3.00 -22.97
CA CYS A 34 8.14 3.36 -21.89
C CYS A 34 9.59 3.21 -22.35
N PRO A 35 10.50 4.07 -21.87
CA PRO A 35 11.92 3.90 -22.15
C PRO A 35 12.40 2.60 -21.48
N GLN A 36 12.51 1.52 -22.25
CA GLN A 36 13.03 0.24 -21.76
C GLN A 36 14.47 0.44 -21.30
N GLN A 37 14.69 0.31 -19.99
CA GLN A 37 15.95 0.43 -19.24
C GLN A 37 17.24 0.54 -20.09
N SER A 38 17.68 1.77 -20.36
CA SER A 38 19.04 2.15 -20.76
C SER A 38 19.32 3.54 -20.15
N PRO A 39 20.59 3.88 -19.80
CA PRO A 39 20.87 5.06 -19.00
C PRO A 39 20.38 6.34 -19.70
N HIS A 40 19.63 7.15 -18.95
CA HIS A 40 18.95 8.36 -19.37
C HIS A 40 19.81 9.28 -20.24
N THR A 41 19.45 9.42 -21.51
CA THR A 41 19.91 10.52 -22.37
C THR A 41 18.77 11.28 -23.05
N SER A 42 17.54 10.74 -23.07
CA SER A 42 16.38 11.45 -23.62
C SER A 42 15.04 10.98 -23.06
N SER A 43 14.06 11.87 -23.04
CA SER A 43 12.68 11.68 -22.58
C SER A 43 11.70 11.37 -23.73
N SER A 44 12.19 10.82 -24.85
CA SER A 44 11.37 10.52 -26.02
C SER A 44 10.73 9.12 -25.93
N PRO A 45 9.47 8.93 -26.38
CA PRO A 45 8.84 7.62 -26.51
C PRO A 45 9.66 6.68 -27.41
N THR A 46 9.80 5.41 -27.03
CA THR A 46 10.52 4.39 -27.81
C THR A 46 9.57 3.61 -28.74
N GLU A 47 10.10 2.64 -29.50
CA GLU A 47 9.29 1.65 -30.24
C GLU A 47 8.27 0.93 -29.33
N ASP A 48 7.10 0.64 -29.90
CA ASP A 48 5.99 -0.02 -29.22
C ASP A 48 6.38 -1.43 -28.76
N HIS A 49 6.07 -1.76 -27.51
CA HIS A 49 6.26 -3.11 -26.97
C HIS A 49 5.10 -3.50 -26.05
N ILE A 50 4.97 -4.79 -25.78
CA ILE A 50 3.96 -5.30 -24.85
C ILE A 50 4.35 -4.87 -23.44
N TYR A 51 3.46 -4.15 -22.75
CA TYR A 51 3.65 -3.82 -21.34
C TYR A 51 3.99 -5.08 -20.55
N THR A 52 5.18 -5.09 -19.95
CA THR A 52 5.66 -6.19 -19.16
C THR A 52 6.01 -5.69 -17.77
N ARG A 53 5.29 -6.22 -16.78
CA ARG A 53 5.49 -5.85 -15.38
C ARG A 53 6.94 -6.03 -14.93
N TYR A 54 7.43 -5.12 -14.09
CA TYR A 54 8.82 -5.02 -13.60
C TYR A 54 9.90 -4.76 -14.66
N LYS A 55 9.53 -4.75 -15.95
CA LYS A 55 10.42 -4.32 -17.04
C LYS A 55 10.05 -2.92 -17.50
N CYS A 56 8.76 -2.67 -17.67
CA CYS A 56 8.21 -1.37 -18.04
C CYS A 56 8.11 -0.44 -16.83
N ALA A 57 8.07 0.87 -17.11
CA ALA A 57 7.77 1.86 -16.09
C ALA A 57 6.37 1.64 -15.50
N GLY A 58 6.26 1.71 -14.16
CA GLY A 58 4.97 1.65 -13.47
C GLY A 58 4.16 2.94 -13.63
N PRO A 59 2.93 2.97 -13.09
CA PRO A 59 2.10 4.17 -13.12
C PRO A 59 2.66 5.26 -12.20
N ASP A 60 2.41 6.52 -12.57
CA ASP A 60 2.59 7.66 -11.70
C ASP A 60 1.50 7.67 -10.62
N ILE A 61 1.91 7.89 -9.36
CA ILE A 61 1.01 7.95 -8.21
C ILE A 61 0.75 9.41 -7.81
N THR A 62 -0.53 9.77 -7.75
CA THR A 62 -0.99 11.05 -7.20
C THR A 62 -1.86 10.80 -5.97
N PHE A 63 -1.44 11.35 -4.82
CA PHE A 63 -2.19 11.28 -3.56
C PHE A 63 -3.23 12.40 -3.51
N LYS A 64 -4.45 12.05 -3.08
CA LYS A 64 -5.53 13.02 -2.97
C LYS A 64 -5.28 14.02 -1.85
N GLY A 65 -5.56 15.29 -2.13
CA GLY A 65 -5.46 16.38 -1.15
C GLY A 65 -6.64 16.39 -0.17
N GLY A 66 -6.54 17.21 0.88
CA GLY A 66 -7.58 17.32 1.92
C GLY A 66 -8.91 17.94 1.46
N LYS A 67 -9.00 18.41 0.21
CA LYS A 67 -10.22 18.99 -0.38
C LYS A 67 -11.02 18.00 -1.23
N GLU A 68 -10.49 16.81 -1.46
CA GLU A 68 -11.13 15.78 -2.29
C GLU A 68 -11.87 14.77 -1.41
N ASP A 69 -12.88 14.10 -2.00
CA ASP A 69 -13.63 13.05 -1.31
C ASP A 69 -12.71 11.93 -0.83
N LEU A 70 -12.86 11.61 0.46
CA LEU A 70 -12.19 10.49 1.11
C LEU A 70 -13.02 9.22 0.90
N TRP A 71 -12.35 8.20 0.38
CA TRP A 71 -12.90 6.86 0.18
C TRP A 71 -12.26 5.91 1.18
N VAL A 72 -13.08 5.26 1.98
CA VAL A 72 -12.66 4.30 3.02
C VAL A 72 -13.24 2.92 2.72
N LEU A 73 -12.69 1.88 3.32
CA LEU A 73 -13.25 0.52 3.21
C LEU A 73 -14.70 0.51 3.71
N SER A 74 -15.59 -0.08 2.91
CA SER A 74 -16.98 -0.30 3.29
C SER A 74 -17.11 -1.55 4.15
N PRO A 75 -17.61 -1.45 5.40
CA PRO A 75 -17.86 -2.61 6.24
C PRO A 75 -18.84 -3.61 5.62
N ALA A 76 -19.76 -3.14 4.78
CA ALA A 76 -20.85 -3.93 4.22
C ALA A 76 -20.42 -4.97 3.16
N TYR A 77 -19.21 -4.85 2.63
CA TYR A 77 -18.74 -5.67 1.49
C TYR A 77 -17.34 -6.27 1.72
N ILE A 78 -16.90 -6.23 2.97
CA ILE A 78 -15.72 -6.86 3.52
C ILE A 78 -15.66 -8.37 3.21
N GLU A 79 -16.83 -9.02 3.10
CA GLU A 79 -16.95 -10.46 2.80
C GLU A 79 -16.62 -10.85 1.35
N SER A 80 -16.49 -9.89 0.44
CA SER A 80 -16.21 -10.24 -0.96
C SER A 80 -14.84 -10.88 -1.14
N GLY A 81 -13.89 -10.66 -0.22
CA GLY A 81 -12.55 -11.28 -0.13
C GLY A 81 -11.59 -11.03 -1.30
N GLN A 82 -12.14 -10.71 -2.48
CA GLN A 82 -11.44 -10.59 -3.74
C GLN A 82 -11.12 -9.13 -4.07
N ILE A 83 -11.97 -8.19 -3.65
CA ILE A 83 -11.87 -6.76 -3.96
C ILE A 83 -12.22 -5.88 -2.75
N ASN A 84 -11.63 -4.69 -2.67
CA ASN A 84 -11.89 -3.73 -1.59
C ASN A 84 -13.06 -2.81 -1.96
N PHE A 85 -14.26 -3.08 -1.48
CA PHE A 85 -15.35 -2.12 -1.72
C PHE A 85 -15.14 -0.85 -0.92
N LEU A 86 -15.07 0.30 -1.60
CA LEU A 86 -14.92 1.59 -0.94
C LEU A 86 -16.26 2.34 -0.88
N ARG A 87 -16.45 3.11 0.19
CA ARG A 87 -17.55 4.05 0.35
C ARG A 87 -17.00 5.46 0.62
N PRO A 88 -17.79 6.51 0.39
CA PRO A 88 -17.49 7.82 0.94
C PRO A 88 -17.32 7.73 2.46
N ALA A 89 -16.33 8.46 2.97
CA ALA A 89 -16.08 8.57 4.39
C ALA A 89 -17.25 9.26 5.11
N GLU A 90 -17.54 8.78 6.31
CA GLU A 90 -18.43 9.45 7.23
C GLU A 90 -17.75 10.69 7.82
N ARG A 91 -18.57 11.60 8.34
CA ARG A 91 -18.08 12.90 8.83
C ARG A 91 -16.98 12.77 9.90
N TRP A 92 -17.11 11.81 10.80
CA TRP A 92 -16.13 11.59 11.86
C TRP A 92 -14.79 11.01 11.34
N GLU A 93 -14.82 10.20 10.27
CA GLU A 93 -13.61 9.69 9.59
C GLU A 93 -12.85 10.82 8.90
N VAL A 94 -13.57 11.83 8.40
CA VAL A 94 -12.97 13.04 7.81
C VAL A 94 -12.40 13.95 8.89
N GLU A 95 -13.16 14.19 9.97
CA GLU A 95 -12.77 15.07 11.08
C GLU A 95 -11.60 14.51 11.91
N GLY A 96 -11.48 13.18 12.00
CA GLY A 96 -10.35 12.52 12.66
C GLY A 96 -9.02 12.63 11.90
N ARG A 97 -9.04 13.12 10.65
CA ARG A 97 -7.80 13.28 9.88
C ARG A 97 -6.96 14.42 10.46
N PRO A 98 -5.65 14.19 10.65
CA PRO A 98 -4.74 15.25 11.01
C PRO A 98 -4.69 16.25 9.85
N CYS A 99 -5.22 17.45 10.07
CA CYS A 99 -5.14 18.53 9.10
C CYS A 99 -3.90 19.38 9.40
N GLY A 100 -2.98 19.45 8.43
CA GLY A 100 -1.74 20.23 8.51
C GLY A 100 -1.95 21.75 8.50
N ASN A 101 -3.15 22.25 8.82
CA ASN A 101 -3.45 23.68 8.85
C ASN A 101 -2.60 24.45 9.89
N VAL A 102 -1.89 23.74 10.76
CA VAL A 102 -0.95 24.28 11.76
C VAL A 102 0.45 24.56 11.19
N LEU A 103 0.77 24.09 9.97
CA LEU A 103 2.16 24.01 9.47
C LEU A 103 2.69 25.26 8.75
N SER A 104 1.96 26.39 8.75
CA SER A 104 2.41 27.64 8.11
C SER A 104 3.14 28.61 9.05
N THR A 105 3.44 28.19 10.27
CA THR A 105 3.99 29.06 11.32
C THR A 105 5.52 29.14 11.25
N CYS A 106 6.25 28.48 12.15
CA CYS A 106 7.72 28.49 12.17
C CYS A 106 8.28 27.07 12.23
N ARG A 107 9.55 26.91 11.83
CA ARG A 107 10.19 25.59 11.73
C ARG A 107 10.18 24.80 13.05
N ALA A 108 10.35 25.47 14.19
CA ALA A 108 10.30 24.82 15.50
C ALA A 108 8.91 24.22 15.79
N VAL A 109 7.84 25.00 15.56
CA VAL A 109 6.45 24.51 15.72
C VAL A 109 6.14 23.40 14.71
N TYR A 110 6.68 23.49 13.50
CA TYR A 110 6.57 22.43 12.50
C TYR A 110 7.22 21.13 12.99
N GLU A 111 8.47 21.19 13.48
CA GLU A 111 9.22 20.03 13.99
C GLU A 111 8.58 19.43 15.25
N GLU A 112 7.97 20.25 16.11
CA GLU A 112 7.22 19.79 17.29
C GLU A 112 5.86 19.17 16.95
N ALA A 113 5.18 19.69 15.92
CA ALA A 113 3.85 19.21 15.51
C ALA A 113 3.93 17.97 14.61
N LEU A 114 5.01 17.79 13.85
CA LEU A 114 5.18 16.69 12.90
C LEU A 114 4.97 15.30 13.52
N PRO A 115 5.55 14.96 14.69
CA PRO A 115 5.33 13.67 15.33
C PRO A 115 3.85 13.37 15.56
N ILE A 116 3.04 14.39 15.90
CA ILE A 116 1.60 14.24 16.20
C ILE A 116 0.82 13.81 14.94
N LEU A 117 1.31 14.18 13.75
CA LEU A 117 0.68 13.84 12.48
C LEU A 117 0.96 12.40 12.03
N TYR A 118 2.04 11.77 12.52
CA TYR A 118 2.50 10.47 12.01
C TYR A 118 2.65 9.36 13.06
N ARG A 119 3.03 9.70 14.29
CA ARG A 119 3.30 8.72 15.36
C ARG A 119 2.01 8.12 15.89
N GLY A 120 2.02 6.81 16.15
CA GLY A 120 0.89 6.09 16.74
C GLY A 120 -0.30 5.94 15.79
N ARG A 121 -0.09 6.17 14.49
CA ARG A 121 -1.09 6.02 13.45
C ARG A 121 -0.75 4.84 12.57
N ASN A 122 -1.81 4.16 12.12
CA ASN A 122 -1.72 3.07 11.18
C ASN A 122 -2.19 3.56 9.80
N PHE A 123 -1.26 3.72 8.85
CA PHE A 123 -1.57 4.27 7.54
C PHE A 123 -2.05 3.19 6.56
N LEU A 124 -3.18 3.44 5.91
CA LEU A 124 -3.75 2.56 4.87
C LEU A 124 -3.93 3.32 3.56
N PHE A 125 -3.40 2.80 2.46
CA PHE A 125 -3.44 3.48 1.16
C PHE A 125 -4.46 2.82 0.23
N LEU A 126 -5.43 3.58 -0.32
CA LEU A 126 -6.53 3.02 -1.13
C LEU A 126 -6.74 3.78 -2.46
N THR A 127 -7.13 3.07 -3.52
CA THR A 127 -7.36 3.64 -4.86
C THR A 127 -8.83 3.93 -5.17
N GLY A 128 -9.37 5.10 -4.80
CA GLY A 128 -10.68 5.57 -5.29
C GLY A 128 -11.85 4.56 -5.28
N PRO A 129 -12.94 4.78 -6.04
CA PRO A 129 -14.11 3.88 -6.00
C PRO A 129 -13.87 2.50 -6.65
N CYS A 130 -12.76 2.33 -7.37
CA CYS A 130 -12.38 1.07 -8.04
C CYS A 130 -11.12 0.51 -7.37
N PRO A 131 -11.23 -0.43 -6.42
CA PRO A 131 -10.09 -0.94 -5.67
C PRO A 131 -9.09 -1.68 -6.56
N ARG A 132 -7.83 -1.25 -6.52
CA ARG A 132 -6.70 -1.93 -7.15
C ARG A 132 -5.69 -2.29 -6.07
N GLY A 133 -5.87 -3.47 -5.47
CA GLY A 133 -5.21 -3.85 -4.21
C GLY A 133 -3.68 -3.79 -4.21
N ARG A 134 -3.03 -4.08 -5.33
CA ARG A 134 -1.58 -4.32 -5.36
C ARG A 134 -0.70 -3.09 -5.31
N TYR A 135 -1.19 -1.99 -5.90
CA TYR A 135 -0.43 -0.75 -5.93
C TYR A 135 -0.38 -0.11 -4.55
N GLN A 136 -1.08 -0.70 -3.57
CA GLN A 136 -1.00 -0.24 -2.20
C GLN A 136 0.44 -0.34 -1.71
N ALA A 137 1.15 -1.45 -1.93
CA ALA A 137 2.55 -1.56 -1.51
C ALA A 137 3.44 -0.50 -2.17
N TYR A 138 3.28 -0.31 -3.49
CA TYR A 138 4.02 0.70 -4.24
C TYR A 138 3.66 2.14 -3.82
N ALA A 139 2.39 2.42 -3.55
CA ALA A 139 1.89 3.71 -3.10
C ALA A 139 2.32 4.03 -1.68
N THR A 140 2.31 3.03 -0.78
CA THR A 140 2.86 3.14 0.56
C THR A 140 4.33 3.53 0.49
N GLN A 141 5.15 2.79 -0.27
CA GLN A 141 6.56 3.12 -0.45
C GLN A 141 6.74 4.53 -1.03
N THR A 142 6.06 4.85 -2.14
CA THR A 142 6.15 6.15 -2.82
C THR A 142 5.76 7.30 -1.90
N PHE A 143 4.72 7.13 -1.08
CA PHE A 143 4.32 8.13 -0.11
C PHE A 143 5.42 8.38 0.92
N LEU A 144 5.95 7.31 1.51
CA LEU A 144 6.98 7.38 2.54
C LEU A 144 8.29 7.95 2.01
N GLU A 145 8.65 7.67 0.75
CA GLU A 145 9.80 8.27 0.07
C GLU A 145 9.66 9.79 -0.10
N ARG A 146 8.44 10.26 -0.40
CA ARG A 146 8.12 11.69 -0.52
C ARG A 146 8.09 12.42 0.82
N LEU A 147 7.95 11.71 1.94
CA LEU A 147 8.08 12.32 3.25
C LEU A 147 9.51 12.78 3.50
N ASN A 148 9.65 13.96 4.11
CA ASN A 148 10.95 14.38 4.64
C ASN A 148 11.43 13.39 5.72
N PRO A 149 12.76 13.29 5.96
CA PRO A 149 13.31 12.30 6.89
C PRO A 149 12.72 12.37 8.31
N LEU A 150 12.42 13.57 8.81
CA LEU A 150 11.84 13.75 10.14
C LEU A 150 10.43 13.17 10.21
N ALA A 151 9.55 13.50 9.25
CA ALA A 151 8.18 12.97 9.18
C ALA A 151 8.19 11.45 9.09
N ARG A 152 9.05 10.92 8.22
CA ARG A 152 9.22 9.49 8.00
C ARG A 152 9.68 8.76 9.27
N SER A 153 10.54 9.39 10.08
CA SER A 153 11.00 8.82 11.36
C SER A 153 9.90 8.66 12.41
N HIS A 154 8.75 9.32 12.21
CA HIS A 154 7.60 9.22 13.11
C HIS A 154 6.51 8.26 12.61
N VAL A 155 6.65 7.67 11.42
CA VAL A 155 5.71 6.64 10.96
C VAL A 155 5.98 5.35 11.72
N THR A 156 4.99 4.89 12.50
CA THR A 156 5.12 3.71 13.36
C THR A 156 4.42 2.47 12.80
N ALA A 157 3.29 2.66 12.11
CA ALA A 157 2.51 1.54 11.59
C ALA A 157 1.95 1.80 10.20
N VAL A 158 1.88 0.74 9.40
CA VAL A 158 1.19 0.73 8.10
C VAL A 158 0.36 -0.52 7.98
N SER A 159 -0.78 -0.40 7.29
CA SER A 159 -1.64 -1.51 6.93
C SER A 159 -1.45 -1.87 5.47
N LEU A 160 -1.35 -3.16 5.22
CA LEU A 160 -1.33 -3.76 3.89
C LEU A 160 -2.50 -4.75 3.79
N ILE A 161 -3.26 -4.68 2.71
CA ILE A 161 -4.36 -5.58 2.38
C ILE A 161 -3.90 -6.45 1.24
N ALA A 162 -3.81 -7.75 1.50
CA ALA A 162 -3.53 -8.71 0.48
C ALA A 162 -4.80 -8.97 -0.33
N GLN A 163 -4.77 -8.62 -1.63
CA GLN A 163 -5.87 -8.85 -2.56
C GLN A 163 -5.46 -9.74 -3.74
N SER A 164 -6.35 -10.62 -4.15
CA SER A 164 -6.11 -11.58 -5.24
C SER A 164 -6.53 -11.02 -6.59
N TYR A 165 -7.52 -10.13 -6.60
CA TYR A 165 -7.88 -9.39 -7.79
C TYR A 165 -6.86 -8.28 -8.01
N GLU A 166 -5.85 -8.65 -8.75
CA GLU A 166 -4.79 -7.77 -9.17
C GLU A 166 -4.77 -7.75 -10.68
N GLU A 167 -5.46 -6.73 -11.19
CA GLU A 167 -5.62 -6.38 -12.58
C GLU A 167 -4.43 -6.86 -13.48
N ASP A 168 -3.17 -6.50 -13.21
CA ASP A 168 -2.05 -6.86 -14.09
C ASP A 168 -1.01 -7.81 -13.48
N CYS A 169 -1.41 -8.68 -12.55
CA CYS A 169 -0.50 -9.43 -11.67
C CYS A 169 -0.72 -10.94 -11.64
N SER A 170 0.38 -11.70 -11.61
CA SER A 170 0.38 -13.06 -11.09
C SER A 170 0.67 -13.09 -9.58
N VAL A 171 0.10 -14.03 -8.81
CA VAL A 171 0.38 -14.16 -7.35
C VAL A 171 1.88 -14.06 -6.99
N ASN A 172 2.78 -14.53 -7.86
CA ASN A 172 4.23 -14.42 -7.68
C ASN A 172 4.75 -12.97 -7.66
N ASP A 173 4.19 -12.11 -8.50
CA ASP A 173 4.55 -10.69 -8.55
C ASP A 173 4.08 -9.94 -7.29
N VAL A 174 2.97 -10.38 -6.67
CA VAL A 174 2.51 -9.86 -5.38
C VAL A 174 3.58 -10.02 -4.31
N GLY A 175 4.15 -11.22 -4.19
CA GLY A 175 5.19 -11.52 -3.22
C GLY A 175 6.41 -10.60 -3.38
N ARG A 176 6.81 -10.30 -4.63
CA ARG A 176 7.90 -9.35 -4.91
C ARG A 176 7.57 -7.94 -4.41
N ALA A 177 6.36 -7.45 -4.66
CA ALA A 177 5.94 -6.13 -4.19
C ALA A 177 5.95 -6.04 -2.64
N TYR A 178 5.52 -7.10 -1.96
CA TYR A 178 5.53 -7.14 -0.49
C TYR A 178 6.95 -7.19 0.04
N ALA A 179 7.81 -8.03 -0.53
CA ALA A 179 9.22 -8.12 -0.20
C ALA A 179 9.93 -6.76 -0.36
N ASP A 180 9.61 -6.01 -1.42
CA ASP A 180 10.16 -4.68 -1.67
C ASP A 180 9.70 -3.67 -0.63
N LEU A 181 8.40 -3.65 -0.29
CA LEU A 181 7.88 -2.79 0.77
C LEU A 181 8.49 -3.12 2.13
N VAL A 182 8.52 -4.39 2.58
CA VAL A 182 9.05 -4.71 3.92
C VAL A 182 10.53 -4.39 4.04
N ARG A 183 11.30 -4.57 2.96
CA ARG A 183 12.70 -4.15 2.91
C ARG A 183 12.84 -2.64 3.05
N TYR A 184 12.02 -1.88 2.32
CA TYR A 184 12.01 -0.42 2.42
C TYR A 184 11.64 0.04 3.83
N LEU A 185 10.61 -0.54 4.46
CA LEU A 185 10.17 -0.21 5.81
C LEU A 185 11.31 -0.42 6.82
N GLY A 186 11.94 -1.60 6.81
CA GLY A 186 13.04 -1.92 7.75
C GLY A 186 14.30 -1.08 7.54
N GLN A 187 14.56 -0.57 6.33
CA GLN A 187 15.78 0.18 6.01
C GLN A 187 15.60 1.70 6.09
N SER A 188 14.41 2.19 5.74
CA SER A 188 14.19 3.62 5.46
C SER A 188 13.18 4.28 6.40
N VAL A 189 12.52 3.52 7.28
CA VAL A 189 11.52 4.04 8.22
C VAL A 189 11.93 3.68 9.65
N PRO A 190 12.82 4.47 10.28
CA PRO A 190 13.47 4.06 11.53
C PRO A 190 12.53 3.98 12.75
N GLY A 191 11.39 4.68 12.71
CA GLY A 191 10.38 4.62 13.76
C GLY A 191 9.35 3.51 13.57
N PHE A 192 9.51 2.67 12.54
CA PHE A 192 8.54 1.64 12.19
C PHE A 192 8.55 0.50 13.20
N THR A 193 7.38 0.14 13.73
CA THR A 193 7.22 -0.90 14.75
C THR A 193 6.22 -1.98 14.36
N THR A 194 5.24 -1.67 13.50
CA THR A 194 4.10 -2.58 13.29
C THR A 194 3.65 -2.61 11.84
N LEU A 195 3.66 -3.80 11.24
CA LEU A 195 3.01 -4.06 9.95
C LEU A 195 1.68 -4.76 10.20
N CYS A 196 0.56 -4.09 9.89
CA CYS A 196 -0.77 -4.70 9.96
C CYS A 196 -1.09 -5.37 8.62
N LEU A 197 -0.98 -6.69 8.58
CA LEU A 197 -1.16 -7.49 7.36
C LEU A 197 -2.55 -8.12 7.33
N ASN A 198 -3.38 -7.69 6.40
CA ASN A 198 -4.74 -8.19 6.22
C ASN A 198 -4.76 -9.23 5.10
N VAL A 199 -4.85 -10.51 5.44
CA VAL A 199 -4.83 -11.64 4.49
C VAL A 199 -6.18 -12.34 4.51
N TRP A 200 -7.11 -11.85 3.69
CA TRP A 200 -8.48 -12.36 3.62
C TRP A 200 -8.68 -13.41 2.52
N ASP A 201 -7.74 -13.48 1.57
CA ASP A 201 -7.75 -14.47 0.49
C ASP A 201 -6.62 -15.47 0.68
N GLU A 202 -6.97 -16.75 0.85
CA GLU A 202 -6.02 -17.84 1.07
C GLU A 202 -5.00 -18.01 -0.07
N ARG A 203 -5.38 -17.61 -1.30
CA ARG A 203 -4.47 -17.67 -2.46
C ARG A 203 -3.23 -16.80 -2.28
N LEU A 204 -3.28 -15.83 -1.36
CA LEU A 204 -2.20 -14.89 -1.10
C LEU A 204 -1.34 -15.27 0.10
N VAL A 205 -1.64 -16.37 0.80
CA VAL A 205 -0.79 -16.89 1.88
C VAL A 205 0.65 -17.02 1.40
N GLY A 206 0.87 -17.57 0.20
CA GLY A 206 2.21 -17.68 -0.39
C GLY A 206 2.93 -16.35 -0.57
N ALA A 207 2.22 -15.30 -1.02
CA ALA A 207 2.79 -13.96 -1.19
C ALA A 207 3.02 -13.27 0.17
N ALA A 208 2.08 -13.42 1.11
CA ALA A 208 2.14 -12.86 2.45
C ALA A 208 3.33 -13.39 3.25
N ARG A 209 3.80 -14.62 2.98
CA ARG A 209 5.04 -15.15 3.58
C ARG A 209 6.25 -14.25 3.37
N GLU A 210 6.30 -13.44 2.31
CA GLU A 210 7.43 -12.52 2.07
C GLU A 210 7.54 -11.41 3.13
N CYS A 211 6.46 -11.11 3.85
CA CYS A 211 6.47 -10.15 4.94
C CYS A 211 7.31 -10.61 6.15
N ARG A 212 7.59 -11.92 6.29
CA ARG A 212 8.39 -12.48 7.41
C ARG A 212 9.76 -11.82 7.55
N ARG A 213 10.33 -11.31 6.45
CA ARG A 213 11.64 -10.66 6.42
C ARG A 213 11.73 -9.46 7.37
N ILE A 214 10.61 -8.80 7.66
CA ILE A 214 10.59 -7.64 8.55
C ILE A 214 10.87 -8.04 10.01
N LEU A 215 10.51 -9.27 10.38
CA LEU A 215 10.68 -9.84 11.72
C LEU A 215 12.11 -10.28 12.00
N GLU A 216 12.95 -10.44 10.96
CA GLU A 216 14.37 -10.84 11.11
C GLU A 216 15.19 -9.82 11.94
N THR A 217 14.69 -8.59 12.06
CA THR A 217 15.30 -7.52 12.87
C THR A 217 14.98 -7.61 14.36
N GLY A 218 13.91 -8.33 14.74
CA GLY A 218 13.44 -8.48 16.12
C GLY A 218 12.83 -7.22 16.77
N ALA A 219 12.75 -6.10 16.06
CA ALA A 219 12.24 -4.82 16.57
C ALA A 219 10.84 -4.45 16.04
N ILE A 220 10.33 -5.24 15.08
CA ILE A 220 9.09 -4.99 14.35
C ILE A 220 8.16 -6.17 14.58
N GLU A 221 6.88 -5.90 14.75
CA GLU A 221 5.82 -6.90 14.89
C GLU A 221 4.94 -6.93 13.63
N ILE A 222 4.39 -8.10 13.32
CA ILE A 222 3.32 -8.23 12.33
C ILE A 222 2.00 -8.45 13.07
N CYS A 223 1.03 -7.58 12.84
CA CYS A 223 -0.35 -7.76 13.27
C CYS A 223 -1.13 -8.40 12.12
N LEU A 224 -1.32 -9.72 12.17
CA LEU A 224 -1.99 -10.50 11.13
C LEU A 224 -3.50 -10.51 11.36
N VAL A 225 -4.27 -10.09 10.35
CA VAL A 225 -5.73 -10.12 10.35
C VAL A 225 -6.21 -11.03 9.22
N ARG A 226 -6.84 -12.14 9.57
CA ARG A 226 -7.37 -13.12 8.60
C ARG A 226 -8.87 -13.04 8.37
N ASP A 227 -9.61 -12.54 9.35
CA ASP A 227 -11.04 -12.32 9.22
C ASP A 227 -11.33 -10.83 9.00
N PRO A 228 -11.93 -10.48 7.85
CA PRO A 228 -12.22 -9.09 7.53
C PRO A 228 -13.33 -8.51 8.44
N ARG A 229 -14.13 -9.34 9.14
CA ARG A 229 -15.20 -8.91 10.09
C ARG A 229 -14.71 -8.51 11.49
N GLY A 230 -13.40 -8.50 11.71
CA GLY A 230 -12.82 -8.21 13.02
C GLY A 230 -12.58 -9.47 13.86
N GLY A 231 -12.23 -10.58 13.22
CA GLY A 231 -11.65 -11.70 13.95
C GLY A 231 -10.36 -11.29 14.65
N MET A 232 -9.92 -12.13 15.59
CA MET A 232 -8.74 -11.86 16.42
C MET A 232 -7.54 -11.55 15.53
N ALA A 233 -7.03 -10.31 15.64
CA ALA A 233 -5.73 -9.98 15.10
C ALA A 233 -4.68 -10.72 15.92
N VAL A 234 -3.78 -11.43 15.25
CA VAL A 234 -2.67 -12.15 15.89
C VAL A 234 -1.42 -11.31 15.73
N THR A 235 -0.85 -10.86 16.85
CA THR A 235 0.43 -10.17 16.85
C THR A 235 1.56 -11.20 16.90
N CYS A 236 2.44 -11.15 15.92
CA CYS A 236 3.60 -12.03 15.79
C CYS A 236 4.88 -11.20 15.90
N GLY A 237 5.71 -11.51 16.90
CA GLY A 237 7.02 -10.87 17.11
C GLY A 237 8.19 -11.63 16.47
N ASP A 238 7.96 -12.83 15.97
CA ASP A 238 8.97 -13.70 15.39
C ASP A 238 8.46 -14.45 14.16
N VAL A 239 9.40 -14.96 13.36
CA VAL A 239 9.12 -15.61 12.07
C VAL A 239 8.29 -16.88 12.23
N GLU A 240 8.53 -17.68 13.28
CA GLU A 240 7.87 -18.96 13.49
C GLU A 240 6.38 -18.73 13.81
N GLY A 241 6.09 -17.89 14.81
CA GLY A 241 4.73 -17.54 15.18
C GLY A 241 3.95 -16.85 14.04
N PHE A 242 4.63 -16.06 13.21
CA PHE A 242 4.00 -15.48 12.02
C PHE A 242 3.61 -16.54 10.98
N LEU A 243 4.51 -17.49 10.66
CA LEU A 243 4.23 -18.52 9.68
C LEU A 243 3.13 -19.48 10.18
N GLU A 244 3.16 -19.84 11.46
CA GLU A 244 2.10 -20.65 12.08
C GLU A 244 0.75 -19.94 12.01
N ALA A 245 0.66 -18.66 12.38
CA ALA A 245 -0.60 -17.90 12.31
C ALA A 245 -1.10 -17.72 10.87
N LEU A 246 -0.18 -17.58 9.92
CA LEU A 246 -0.50 -17.43 8.50
C LEU A 246 -1.01 -18.74 7.88
N GLU A 247 -0.55 -19.90 8.35
CA GLU A 247 -0.91 -21.21 7.82
C GLU A 247 -2.07 -21.87 8.59
N GLY A 248 -2.15 -21.67 9.90
CA GLY A 248 -3.08 -22.33 10.83
C GLY A 248 -4.52 -21.82 10.80
N GLY A 249 -5.07 -21.57 9.61
CA GLY A 249 -6.39 -20.94 9.40
C GLY A 249 -7.61 -21.83 9.66
N ASP A 250 -7.52 -22.79 10.59
CA ASP A 250 -8.68 -23.55 11.03
C ASP A 250 -9.26 -22.90 12.30
N VAL A 251 -10.18 -21.93 12.12
CA VAL A 251 -11.38 -21.73 12.97
C VAL A 251 -12.49 -21.08 12.14
#